data_AF-A0A9D1TCI2-F1
#
_entry.id   AF-A0A9D1TCI2-F1
#
_cell.length_a   1.000
_cell.length_b   1.000
_cell.length_c   1.000
_cell.angle_alpha   90.00
_cell.angle_beta   90.00
_cell.angle_gamma   90.00
#
_symmetry.space_group_name_H-M   'P 1'
#
loop_
_entity.id
_entity.type
_entity.pdbx_description
1 polymer ?
#
loop_
_entity_poly.entity_id
_entity_poly.type
_entity_poly.pdbx_seq_one_letter_code
_entity_poly.pdbx_strand_id
1 'polypeptide(L)' 'TVFVIAHRLSTVRNANAIMVLDHGRIIERGTHEDLLKLKGTYYRLYTGALELD' A
#
# COMPACT_ATOMS: atom_id res chain seq x y z
N THR A 1 -8.79 17.47 -2.54
CA THR A 1 -8.26 16.14 -2.89
C THR A 1 -6.76 16.23 -2.98
N VAL A 2 -6.04 15.34 -2.31
CA VAL A 2 -4.57 15.32 -2.28
C VAL A 2 -4.11 13.95 -2.76
N PHE A 3 -3.03 13.91 -3.54
CA PHE A 3 -2.36 12.68 -3.94
C PHE A 3 -0.98 12.62 -3.29
N VAL A 4 -0.71 11.54 -2.55
CA VAL A 4 0.56 11.35 -1.83
C VAL A 4 1.23 10.09 -2.33
N ILE A 5 2.46 10.23 -2.80
CA ILE A 5 3.37 9.12 -3.07
C ILE A 5 4.33 9.07 -1.89
N ALA A 6 4.39 7.93 -1.20
CA ALA A 6 5.26 7.77 -0.05
C ALA A 6 6.07 6.49 -0.14
N HIS A 7 7.34 6.57 0.25
CA HIS A 7 8.20 5.41 0.46
C HIS A 7 7.98 4.76 1.83
N ARG A 8 7.35 5.48 2.77
CA ARG A 8 7.02 4.96 4.11
C ARG A 8 5.55 4.67 4.20
N LEU A 9 5.20 3.45 4.60
CA LEU A 9 3.81 3.03 4.71
C LEU A 9 3.03 3.81 5.78
N SER A 10 3.71 4.28 6.83
CA SER A 10 3.12 5.11 7.88
C SER A 10 2.55 6.43 7.35
N THR A 11 3.09 6.95 6.24
CA THR A 11 2.63 8.20 5.61
C THR A 11 1.28 8.02 4.92
N VAL A 12 0.99 6.84 4.35
CA VAL A 12 -0.25 6.57 3.60
C VAL A 12 -1.33 5.89 4.44
N ARG A 13 -1.03 5.49 5.68
CA ARG A 13 -1.94 4.74 6.57
C ARG A 13 -3.30 5.42 6.76
N ASN A 14 -3.33 6.74 6.88
CA ASN A 14 -4.55 7.52 7.14
C ASN A 14 -5.25 7.98 5.84
N ALA A 15 -4.81 7.53 4.68
CA ALA A 15 -5.44 7.90 3.42
C ALA A 15 -6.83 7.25 3.31
N ASN A 16 -7.78 7.99 2.72
CA ASN A 16 -9.12 7.46 2.40
C ASN A 16 -9.08 6.30 1.40
N ALA A 17 -8.03 6.24 0.57
CA ALA A 17 -7.74 5.14 -0.32
C ALA A 17 -6.22 5.02 -0.53
N ILE A 18 -5.73 3.79 -0.50
CA ILE A 18 -4.35 3.42 -0.78
C ILE A 18 -4.35 2.60 -2.08
N MET A 19 -3.37 2.85 -2.95
CA MET A 19 -3.21 2.16 -4.22
C MET A 19 -1.79 1.60 -4.28
N VAL A 20 -1.67 0.29 -4.44
CA VAL A 20 -0.37 -0.38 -4.63
C VAL A 20 -0.09 -0.47 -6.12
N LEU A 21 1.01 0.12 -6.54
CA LEU A 21 1.51 0.06 -7.91
C LEU A 21 2.61 -1.00 -8.01
N ASP A 22 2.50 -1.81 -9.06
CA ASP A 22 3.51 -2.79 -9.44
C ASP A 22 3.64 -2.79 -10.97
N HIS A 23 4.87 -2.68 -11.48
CA HIS A 23 5.16 -2.58 -12.92
C HIS A 23 4.24 -1.61 -13.71
N GLY A 24 3.93 -0.45 -13.13
CA GLY A 24 3.06 0.56 -13.76
C GLY A 24 1.56 0.22 -13.76
N ARG A 25 1.15 -0.83 -13.05
CA ARG A 25 -0.25 -1.24 -12.89
C ARG A 25 -0.68 -1.18 -11.43
N ILE A 26 -1.94 -0.84 -11.20
CA ILE A 26 -2.53 -0.87 -9.85
C ILE A 26 -2.93 -2.32 -9.58
N ILE A 27 -2.25 -2.96 -8.64
CA ILE A 27 -2.52 -4.35 -8.27
C ILE A 27 -3.47 -4.47 -7.07
N GLU A 28 -3.50 -3.46 -6.21
CA GLU A 28 -4.40 -3.42 -5.05
C GLU A 28 -4.91 -2.00 -4.78
N ARG A 29 -6.16 -1.89 -4.34
CA ARG A 29 -6.79 -0.63 -3.94
C ARG A 29 -7.75 -0.87 -2.79
N GLY A 30 -7.67 -0.04 -1.76
CA GLY A 30 -8.58 -0.10 -0.62
C GLY A 30 -8.16 0.82 0.52
N THR A 31 -8.82 0.71 1.66
CA THR A 31 -8.32 1.33 2.90
C THR A 31 -7.18 0.49 3.48
N HIS A 32 -6.47 1.04 4.46
CA HIS A 32 -5.44 0.29 5.20
C HIS A 32 -5.99 -1.04 5.75
N GLU A 33 -7.19 -1.03 6.33
CA GLU A 33 -7.80 -2.23 6.91
C GLU A 33 -8.18 -3.27 5.86
N ASP A 34 -8.73 -2.83 4.71
CA ASP A 34 -9.10 -3.72 3.62
C ASP A 34 -7.86 -4.44 3.06
N LEU A 35 -6.78 -3.68 2.82
CA LEU A 35 -5.55 -4.21 2.27
C LEU A 35 -4.83 -5.16 3.25
N LEU A 36 -4.94 -4.94 4.56
CA LEU A 36 -4.43 -5.88 5.56
C LEU A 36 -5.19 -7.21 5.55
N LYS A 37 -6.51 -7.19 5.34
CA LYS A 37 -7.33 -8.41 5.26
C LYS A 37 -7.01 -9.24 4.03
N LEU A 38 -6.65 -8.61 2.92
CA LEU A 38 -6.27 -9.30 1.68
C LEU A 38 -4.96 -10.08 1.81
N LYS A 39 -4.10 -9.74 2.79
CA LYS A 39 -2.77 -10.33 2.96
C LYS A 39 -1.92 -10.35 1.67
N GLY A 40 -2.16 -9.37 0.78
CA GLY A 40 -1.48 -9.24 -0.50
C GLY A 40 -0.18 -8.45 -0.41
N THR A 41 0.15 -7.69 -1.46
CA THR A 41 1.44 -6.99 -1.57
C THR A 41 1.58 -5.90 -0.52
N TYR A 42 0.52 -5.12 -0.28
CA TYR A 42 0.49 -4.12 0.79
C TYR A 42 0.84 -4.72 2.16
N TYR A 43 0.28 -5.89 2.48
CA TYR A 43 0.53 -6.58 3.73
C TYR A 43 1.99 -7.03 3.84
N ARG A 44 2.56 -7.61 2.78
CA ARG A 44 3.97 -8.03 2.77
C ARG A 44 4.93 -6.85 2.94
N LEU A 45 4.63 -5.71 2.29
CA LEU A 45 5.37 -4.45 2.48
C LEU A 45 5.26 -3.95 3.92
N TYR A 46 4.08 -4.06 4.53
CA TYR A 46 3.86 -3.65 5.92
C TYR A 46 4.62 -4.51 6.93
N THR A 47 4.66 -5.83 6.73
CA THR A 47 5.34 -6.75 7.64
C THR A 47 6.85 -6.83 7.39
N GLY A 48 7.39 -6.07 6.43
CA GLY A 48 8.81 -6.12 6.06
C GLY A 48 9.22 -7.44 5.40
N ALA A 49 8.26 -8.20 4.87
CA ALA A 49 8.51 -9.47 4.18
C ALA A 49 8.90 -9.28 2.70
N LEU A 50 8.95 -8.02 2.24
CA LEU A 50 9.39 -7.66 0.90
C LEU A 50 10.44 -6.56 1.03
N GLU A 51 11.69 -6.87 0.72
CA GLU A 51 12.71 -5.85 0.48
C GLU A 51 12.46 -5.28 -0.92
N LEU A 52 12.35 -3.95 -0.99
CA LEU A 52 12.37 -3.24 -2.27
C LEU A 52 13.85 -3.04 -2.60
N ASP A 53 14.37 -3.83 -3.55
CA ASP A 53 15.67 -3.59 -4.19
C ASP A 53 15.65 -2.28 -5.00
#